data_AF-A0A1N5UF33-F1
#
_entry.id   AF-A0A1N5UF33-F1
#
_cell.length_a   1.000
_cell.length_b   1.000
_cell.length_c   1.000
_cell.angle_alpha   90.00
_cell.angle_beta   90.00
_cell.angle_gamma   90.00
#
_symmetry.space_group_name_H-M   'P 1'
#
loop_
_entity.id
_entity.type
_entity.pdbx_description
1 polymer ?
#
loop_
_entity_poly.entity_id
_entity_poly.type
_entity_poly.pdbx_seq_one_letter_code
_entity_poly.pdbx_strand_id
1 'polypeptide(L)' 'MINIRPLKERISSLHHGRTICEIIRNEPDQVSAEDFVAKVVTWLSVAESNDKEELKK' A
#
# COMPACT_ATOMS: atom_id res chain seq x y z
N MET A 1 2.82 12.87 -13.66
CA MET A 1 1.99 11.94 -12.85
C MET A 1 2.60 10.55 -12.93
N ILE A 2 2.50 9.78 -11.86
CA ILE A 2 3.05 8.44 -11.73
C ILE A 2 1.90 7.44 -11.82
N ASN A 3 2.02 6.44 -12.70
CA ASN A 3 1.09 5.34 -12.77
C ASN A 3 1.42 4.30 -11.70
N ILE A 4 0.53 4.11 -10.73
CA ILE A 4 0.73 3.17 -9.62
C ILE A 4 -0.04 1.85 -9.79
N ARG A 5 -0.77 1.64 -10.89
CA ARG A 5 -1.50 0.38 -11.13
C ARG A 5 -0.60 -0.87 -11.02
N PRO A 6 0.61 -0.90 -11.61
CA PRO A 6 1.50 -2.06 -11.45
C PRO A 6 1.92 -2.31 -9.99
N LEU A 7 2.07 -1.23 -9.21
CA LEU A 7 2.39 -1.31 -7.80
C LEU A 7 1.21 -1.87 -6.99
N LYS A 8 -0.02 -1.43 -7.28
CA LYS A 8 -1.26 -1.94 -6.68
C LYS A 8 -1.40 -3.44 -6.87
N GLU A 9 -1.17 -3.92 -8.09
CA GLU A 9 -1.21 -5.35 -8.43
C GLU A 9 -0.15 -6.14 -7.68
N ARG A 10 1.09 -5.64 -7.66
CA ARG A 10 2.20 -6.30 -6.97
C ARG A 10 2.01 -6.35 -5.46
N ILE A 11 1.54 -5.27 -4.84
CA ILE A 11 1.22 -5.25 -3.39
C ILE A 11 0.05 -6.17 -3.08
N SER A 12 -1.00 -6.18 -3.91
CA SER A 12 -2.13 -7.11 -3.75
C SER A 12 -1.71 -8.57 -3.85
N SER A 13 -0.71 -8.87 -4.70
CA SER A 13 -0.15 -10.22 -4.83
C SER A 13 0.73 -10.62 -3.66
N LEU A 14 1.53 -9.70 -3.10
CA LEU A 14 2.50 -10.00 -2.04
C LEU A 14 1.89 -10.00 -0.64
N HIS A 15 0.85 -9.19 -0.42
CA HIS A 15 0.27 -8.94 0.90
C HIS A 15 -1.21 -9.35 0.98
N HIS A 16 -1.59 -10.43 0.27
CA HIS A 16 -2.97 -10.88 0.16
C HIS A 16 -3.69 -10.90 1.53
N GLY A 17 -4.89 -10.32 1.58
CA GLY A 17 -5.74 -10.34 2.78
C GLY A 17 -5.31 -9.36 3.87
N ARG A 18 -4.28 -8.54 3.64
CA ARG A 18 -3.85 -7.50 4.57
C ARG A 18 -4.52 -6.16 4.28
N THR A 19 -4.66 -5.35 5.33
CA THR A 19 -5.23 -3.99 5.31
C THR A 19 -4.62 -3.11 4.22
N ILE A 20 -3.32 -3.25 3.95
CA ILE A 20 -2.65 -2.48 2.89
C ILE A 20 -3.27 -2.70 1.50
N CYS A 21 -3.78 -3.91 1.21
CA CYS A 21 -4.44 -4.19 -0.05
C CYS A 21 -5.76 -3.43 -0.20
N GLU A 22 -6.49 -3.22 0.89
CA GLU A 22 -7.74 -2.43 0.87
C GLU A 22 -7.46 -0.96 0.66
N ILE A 23 -6.45 -0.43 1.37
CA ILE A 23 -6.04 0.98 1.23
C ILE A 23 -5.58 1.25 -0.19
N ILE A 24 -4.62 0.46 -0.70
CA ILE A 24 -4.01 0.73 -2.00
C ILE A 24 -4.99 0.52 -3.16
N ARG A 25 -6.02 -0.32 -3.00
CA ARG A 25 -7.07 -0.52 -4.01
C ARG A 25 -7.89 0.75 -4.24
N ASN A 26 -8.15 1.52 -3.19
CA ASN A 26 -8.94 2.76 -3.23
C ASN A 26 -8.16 3.96 -3.78
N GLU A 27 -6.84 3.84 -3.96
CA GLU A 27 -6.00 4.90 -4.49
C GLU A 27 -6.19 5.04 -6.02
N PRO A 28 -6.17 6.26 -6.57
CA PRO A 28 -6.25 6.46 -8.02
C PRO A 28 -5.03 5.85 -8.71
N ASP A 29 -5.21 5.32 -9.92
CA ASP A 29 -4.10 4.71 -10.66
C ASP A 29 -3.04 5.73 -11.11
N GLN A 30 -3.38 7.02 -11.09
CA GLN A 30 -2.48 8.12 -11.39
C GLN A 30 -2.36 9.02 -10.16
N VAL A 31 -1.13 9.29 -9.75
CA VAL A 31 -0.83 10.16 -8.59
C VAL A 31 0.20 11.21 -8.99
N SER A 32 0.17 12.38 -8.35
CA SER A 32 1.26 13.36 -8.50
C SER A 32 2.55 12.81 -7.87
N ALA A 33 3.71 13.33 -8.29
CA ALA A 33 4.98 12.91 -7.70
C ALA A 33 5.10 13.31 -6.22
N GLU A 34 4.53 14.46 -5.87
CA GLU A 34 4.47 14.98 -4.50
C GLU A 34 3.62 14.08 -3.59
N ASP A 35 2.41 13.73 -4.04
CA ASP A 35 1.51 12.85 -3.29
C ASP A 35 2.04 11.42 -3.20
N PHE A 36 2.74 10.95 -4.24
CA PHE A 36 3.27 9.59 -4.29
C PHE A 36 4.22 9.30 -3.11
N VAL A 37 5.11 10.24 -2.77
CA VAL A 37 6.05 10.07 -1.65
C VAL A 37 5.29 9.96 -0.33
N ALA A 38 4.35 10.87 -0.07
CA ALA A 38 3.55 10.86 1.15
C ALA A 38 2.74 9.55 1.29
N LYS A 39 2.12 9.10 0.19
CA LYS A 39 1.36 7.84 0.15
C LYS A 39 2.22 6.61 0.42
N VAL A 40 3.41 6.53 -0.16
CA VAL A 40 4.34 5.41 0.08
C VAL A 40 4.70 5.31 1.57
N VAL A 41 4.97 6.43 2.25
CA VAL A 41 5.26 6.44 3.69
C VAL A 41 4.07 5.90 4.50
N THR A 42 2.85 6.32 4.18
CA THR A 42 1.63 5.81 4.80
C THR A 42 1.46 4.31 4.56
N TRP A 43 1.63 3.85 3.32
CA TRP A 43 1.48 2.44 2.95
C TRP A 43 2.48 1.53 3.67
N LEU A 44 3.74 1.96 3.79
CA LEU A 44 4.76 1.25 4.55
C LEU A 44 4.38 1.14 6.03
N SER A 45 3.93 2.24 6.63
CA SER A 45 3.52 2.26 8.06
C SER A 45 2.36 1.29 8.34
N VAL A 46 1.42 1.17 7.40
CA VAL A 46 0.30 0.20 7.52
C VAL A 46 0.81 -1.24 7.38
N ALA A 47 1.68 -1.50 6.39
CA ALA A 47 2.23 -2.84 6.18
C ALA A 47 3.00 -3.34 7.43
N GLU A 48 3.81 -2.47 8.04
CA GLU A 48 4.60 -2.79 9.24
C GLU A 48 3.75 -2.98 10.50
N SER A 49 2.68 -2.20 10.65
CA SER A 49 1.75 -2.35 11.78
C SER A 49 1.06 -3.71 11.77
N ASN A 50 0.66 -4.19 10.58
CA ASN A 50 0.05 -5.49 10.42
C ASN A 50 1.00 -6.65 10.78
N ASP A 51 2.28 -6.58 10.40
CA ASP A 51 3.26 -7.62 10.75
C ASP A 51 3.47 -7.74 12.26
N LYS A 52 3.41 -6.62 12.99
CA LYS A 52 3.56 -6.60 14.45
C LYS A 52 2.34 -7.17 15.19
N GLU A 53 1.14 -7.09 14.62
CA GLU A 53 -0.06 -7.70 15.21
C GLU A 53 -0.13 -9.21 14.96
N GLU A 54 0.34 -9.69 13.80
CA GLU A 54 0.40 -11.15 13.52
C GLU A 54 1.45 -11.86 14.38
N LEU A 55 2.58 -11.21 14.71
CA LEU A 55 3.62 -11.76 15.60
C LEU A 55 3.22 -11.87 17.08
N LYS A 56 2.08 -11.28 17.48
CA LYS A 56 1.58 -11.28 18.87
C LYS A 56 0.42 -12.28 19.11
N LYS A 57 -0.06 -12.95 18.07
CA LYS A 57 -1.08 -14.00 18.15
C LYS A 57 -0.44 -15.38 18.12
#